data_AF-A0A442VX22-F1
#
_entry.id   AF-A0A442VX22-F1
#
_cell.length_a   1.000
_cell.length_b   1.000
_cell.length_c   1.000
_cell.angle_alpha   90.00
_cell.angle_beta   90.00
_cell.angle_gamma   90.00
#
_symmetry.space_group_name_H-M   'P 1'
#
loop_
_entity.id
_entity.type
_entity.pdbx_description
1 polymer ?
#
loop_
_entity_poly.entity_id
_entity_poly.type
_entity_poly.pdbx_seq_one_letter_code
_entity_poly.pdbx_strand_id
1 'polypeptide(L)' 'MSDDVSPTAFYEEKAKNILKGELKRRGITYALLAEKLNERGAHESERNLANKISRGSFTAAFFMMCMEVIGVRQISLEV' A
#
# COMPACT_ATOMS: atom_id res chain seq x y z
N MET A 1 7.40 30.34 10.95
CA MET A 1 6.74 29.06 10.67
C MET A 1 7.68 28.23 9.83
N SER A 2 8.22 27.15 10.38
CA SER A 2 9.02 26.19 9.61
C SER A 2 8.05 25.17 9.05
N ASP A 3 7.74 25.26 7.76
CA ASP A 3 7.03 24.21 7.04
C ASP A 3 8.01 23.03 6.85
N ASP A 4 8.21 22.24 7.90
CA ASP A 4 8.95 20.98 7.88
C ASP A 4 8.10 19.91 7.19
N VAL A 5 7.86 20.11 5.89
CA VAL A 5 7.21 19.11 5.06
C VAL A 5 8.25 18.05 4.74
N SER A 6 8.00 16.82 5.22
CA SER A 6 8.86 15.68 4.94
C SER A 6 9.20 15.61 3.43
N PRO A 7 10.48 15.46 3.05
CA PRO A 7 10.88 15.36 1.65
C PRO A 7 10.24 14.17 0.92
N THR A 8 9.69 13.21 1.67
CA THR A 8 9.02 12.03 1.13
C THR A 8 7.51 12.18 0.98
N ALA A 9 6.89 13.27 1.44
CA ALA A 9 5.43 13.41 1.48
C ALA A 9 4.77 13.21 0.10
N PHE A 10 5.36 13.78 -0.95
CA PHE A 10 4.90 13.55 -2.32
C PHE A 10 4.99 12.07 -2.74
N TYR A 11 6.07 11.39 -2.37
CA TYR A 11 6.30 9.98 -2.69
C TYR A 11 5.40 9.05 -1.89
N GLU A 12 5.05 9.39 -0.64
CA GLU A 12 4.11 8.66 0.19
C GLU A 12 2.70 8.66 -0.43
N GLU A 13 2.22 9.84 -0.86
CA GLU A 13 0.95 9.95 -1.58
C GLU A 13 0.99 9.19 -2.91
N LYS A 14 2.10 9.28 -3.65
CA LYS A 14 2.29 8.52 -4.90
C LYS A 14 2.24 7.01 -4.67
N ALA A 15 2.98 6.49 -3.69
CA ALA A 15 3.01 5.06 -3.36
C ALA A 15 1.63 4.53 -2.94
N LYS A 16 0.92 5.28 -2.11
CA LYS A 16 -0.47 5.00 -1.71
C LYS A 16 -1.41 4.95 -2.93
N ASN A 17 -1.29 5.89 -3.86
CA ASN A 17 -2.13 5.92 -5.05
C ASN A 17 -1.83 4.75 -6.00
N ILE A 18 -0.55 4.39 -6.17
CA ILE A 18 -0.16 3.19 -6.94
C ILE A 18 -0.77 1.93 -6.32
N LEU A 19 -0.61 1.73 -5.00
CA LEU A 19 -1.17 0.57 -4.31
C LEU A 19 -2.70 0.49 -4.47
N LYS A 20 -3.41 1.60 -4.23
CA LYS A 20 -4.87 1.66 -4.42
C LYS A 20 -5.28 1.38 -5.86
N GLY A 21 -4.51 1.89 -6.83
CA GLY A 21 -4.72 1.65 -8.25
C GLY A 21 -4.61 0.18 -8.61
N GLU A 22 -3.59 -0.52 -8.11
CA GLU A 22 -3.43 -1.96 -8.34
C GLU A 22 -4.54 -2.79 -7.71
N LEU A 23 -4.96 -2.45 -6.49
CA LEU A 23 -6.09 -3.11 -5.83
C LEU A 23 -7.37 -2.93 -6.65
N LYS A 24 -7.65 -1.70 -7.10
CA LYS A 24 -8.83 -1.41 -7.92
C LYS A 24 -8.79 -2.15 -9.27
N ARG A 25 -7.65 -2.15 -9.96
CA ARG A 25 -7.47 -2.87 -11.24
C ARG A 25 -7.74 -4.38 -11.11
N ARG A 26 -7.49 -4.94 -9.94
CA ARG A 26 -7.66 -6.38 -9.65
C ARG A 26 -8.96 -6.71 -8.93
N GLY A 27 -9.79 -5.73 -8.61
CA GLY A 27 -11.00 -5.93 -7.82
C GLY A 27 -10.75 -6.43 -6.39
N ILE A 28 -9.58 -6.12 -5.82
CA ILE A 28 -9.19 -6.58 -4.48
C ILE A 28 -9.61 -5.55 -3.44
N THR A 29 -10.37 -5.99 -2.45
CA THR A 29 -10.77 -5.19 -1.29
C THR A 29 -9.68 -5.19 -0.23
N TYR A 30 -9.74 -4.26 0.75
CA TYR A 30 -8.82 -4.29 1.88
C TYR A 30 -9.03 -5.53 2.77
N ALA A 31 -10.27 -6.02 2.93
CA ALA A 31 -10.53 -7.30 3.58
C ALA A 31 -9.75 -8.45 2.92
N LEU A 32 -9.84 -8.58 1.60
CA LEU A 32 -9.15 -9.64 0.86
C LEU A 32 -7.63 -9.46 0.86
N LEU A 33 -7.13 -8.22 0.80
CA LEU A 33 -5.70 -7.96 0.94
C LEU A 33 -5.20 -8.37 2.34
N ALA A 34 -5.94 -8.05 3.41
CA ALA A 34 -5.59 -8.45 4.77
C ALA A 34 -5.54 -9.98 4.91
N GLU A 35 -6.53 -10.70 4.36
CA GLU A 35 -6.54 -12.17 4.31
C GLU A 35 -5.27 -12.73 3.65
N LYS A 36 -4.95 -12.25 2.45
CA LYS A 36 -3.76 -12.68 1.69
C LYS A 36 -2.43 -12.35 2.38
N LEU A 37 -2.35 -11.21 3.06
CA LEU A 37 -1.18 -10.84 3.86
C LEU A 37 -1.04 -11.74 5.10
N ASN A 38 -2.16 -12.16 5.69
CA ASN A 38 -2.18 -13.07 6.84
C ASN A 38 -1.77 -14.50 6.47
N GLU A 39 -2.08 -14.97 5.26
CA GLU A 39 -1.52 -16.22 4.72
C GLU A 39 0.02 -16.21 4.67
N ARG A 40 0.64 -15.01 4.65
CA ARG A 40 2.09 -14.81 4.70
C ARG A 40 2.62 -14.38 6.10
N GLY A 41 1.77 -14.39 7.12
CA GLY A 41 2.15 -14.10 8.51
C GLY A 41 2.17 -12.62 8.90
N ALA A 42 1.57 -11.71 8.14
CA ALA A 42 1.61 -10.27 8.43
C ALA A 42 0.67 -9.80 9.57
N HIS A 43 -0.30 -10.64 9.99
CA HIS A 43 -1.28 -10.35 11.05
C HIS A 43 -1.96 -8.97 10.94
N GLU A 44 -2.39 -8.61 9.72
CA GLU A 44 -3.12 -7.39 9.42
C GLU A 44 -4.63 -7.56 9.58
N SER A 45 -5.30 -6.51 10.05
CA SER A 45 -6.76 -6.38 9.95
C SER A 45 -7.12 -5.39 8.84
N GLU A 46 -8.32 -5.51 8.27
CA GLU A 46 -8.80 -4.57 7.25
C GLU A 46 -8.70 -3.11 7.72
N ARG A 47 -9.08 -2.83 8.98
CA ARG A 47 -9.02 -1.48 9.56
C ARG A 47 -7.58 -0.98 9.69
N ASN A 48 -6.67 -1.82 10.18
CA ASN A 48 -5.26 -1.43 10.32
C ASN A 48 -4.62 -1.16 8.95
N LEU A 49 -4.94 -2.00 7.98
CA LEU A 49 -4.50 -1.88 6.60
C LEU A 49 -5.02 -0.59 5.97
N ALA A 50 -6.32 -0.30 6.09
CA ALA A 50 -6.91 0.93 5.58
C ALA A 50 -6.23 2.17 6.17
N ASN A 51 -5.99 2.18 7.48
CA ASN A 51 -5.28 3.29 8.17
C ASN A 51 -3.83 3.41 7.70
N LYS A 52 -3.11 2.29 7.57
CA LYS A 52 -1.72 2.25 7.12
C LYS A 52 -1.59 2.75 5.68
N ILE A 53 -2.42 2.26 4.76
CA ILE A 53 -2.44 2.68 3.36
C ILE A 53 -2.86 4.15 3.26
N SER A 54 -3.86 4.59 4.04
CA SER A 54 -4.34 5.97 4.01
C SER A 54 -3.25 6.98 4.40
N ARG A 55 -2.40 6.63 5.38
CA ARG A 55 -1.26 7.46 5.82
C ARG A 55 -0.10 7.51 4.82
N GLY A 56 0.02 6.53 3.92
CA GLY A 56 1.07 6.49 2.88
C GLY A 56 2.50 6.19 3.35
N SER A 57 2.80 6.36 4.63
CA SER A 57 4.12 6.11 5.24
C SER A 57 4.43 4.65 5.58
N PHE A 58 4.00 3.70 4.73
CA PHE A 58 4.38 2.29 4.87
C PHE A 58 5.78 2.02 4.30
N THR A 59 6.44 0.98 4.80
CA THR A 59 7.78 0.62 4.32
C THR A 59 7.72 0.05 2.90
N ALA A 60 8.84 0.19 2.17
CA ALA A 60 8.97 -0.45 0.86
C ALA A 60 8.79 -1.98 0.92
N ALA A 61 9.27 -2.63 1.99
CA ALA A 61 9.07 -4.07 2.19
C ALA A 61 7.58 -4.44 2.30
N PHE A 62 6.79 -3.66 3.04
CA PHE A 62 5.35 -3.85 3.13
C PHE A 62 4.66 -3.66 1.77
N PHE A 63 5.08 -2.63 1.02
CA PHE A 63 4.57 -2.40 -0.33
C PHE A 63 4.88 -3.57 -1.26
N MET A 64 6.12 -4.09 -1.27
CA MET A 64 6.51 -5.25 -2.06
C MET A 64 5.72 -6.50 -1.69
N MET A 65 5.49 -6.73 -0.39
CA MET A 65 4.64 -7.83 0.07
C MET A 65 3.20 -7.68 -0.47
N CYS A 66 2.62 -6.47 -0.40
CA CYS A 66 1.30 -6.20 -0.99
C CYS A 66 1.28 -6.54 -2.48
N MET A 67 2.29 -6.10 -3.25
CA MET A 67 2.39 -6.37 -4.69
C MET A 67 2.46 -7.87 -4.97
N GLU A 68 3.27 -8.61 -4.21
CA GLU A 68 3.43 -10.05 -4.38
C GLU A 68 2.11 -10.79 -4.13
N VAL A 69 1.44 -10.53 -3.00
CA VAL A 69 0.24 -11.27 -2.62
C VAL A 69 -0.96 -10.98 -3.53
N ILE A 70 -0.97 -9.82 -4.20
CA ILE A 70 -1.99 -9.48 -5.21
C ILE A 70 -1.57 -9.82 -6.65
N GLY A 71 -0.42 -10.47 -6.84
CA GLY A 71 0.07 -10.92 -8.14
C GLY A 71 0.49 -9.78 -9.08
N VAL A 72 1.01 -8.68 -8.54
CA VAL A 72 1.68 -7.63 -9.32
C VAL A 72 3.14 -8.01 -9.53
N ARG A 73 3.56 -8.06 -10.79
CA ARG A 73 4.96 -8.36 -11.18
C ARG A 73 5.76 -7.13 -11.55
N GLN A 74 5.09 -6.06 -11.94
CA GLN A 74 5.68 -4.79 -12.35
C GLN A 74 4.72 -3.66 -11.99
N ILE A 75 5.27 -2.55 -11.55
CA ILE A 75 4.55 -1.30 -11.32
C ILE A 75 5.09 -0.23 -12.27
N SER A 76 4.22 0.67 -12.71
CA SER A 76 4.63 1.94 -13.30
C SER A 76 4.66 3.00 -12.20
N LEU A 77 5.71 3.81 -12.19
CA LEU A 77 5.74 5.03 -11.38
C LEU A 77 5.06 6.21 -12.11
N GLU A 78 4.64 6.02 -13.35
CA GLU A 78 3.83 6.97 -14.09
C GLU A 78 2.38 6.52 -13.93
N VAL A 79 1.55 7.38 -13.34
CA VAL A 79 0.12 7.14 -13.05
C VAL A 79 -0.70 8.19 -13.75
#